data_AF-A0AAV1IX00-F1
#
_entry.id   AF-A0AAV1IX00-F1
#
_cell.length_a   1.000
_cell.length_b   1.000
_cell.length_c   1.000
_cell.angle_alpha   90.00
_cell.angle_beta   90.00
_cell.angle_gamma   90.00
#
_symmetry.space_group_name_H-M   'P 1'
#
loop_
_entity.id
_entity.type
_entity.pdbx_description
1 polymer ?
#
loop_
_entity_poly.entity_id
_entity_poly.type
_entity_poly.pdbx_seq_one_letter_code
_entity_poly.pdbx_strand_id
1 'polypeptide(L)'
;MDANNTHNQNYWFVVRDDHSNVIFSSNNFTIQNPQIAGQETRYIVDTTENRQYMQVDSIPQTLHEEPTKDSVVCKETIPVKDEIFWDKNKVKLLLTLCLQNGHNSSTIDQIDWTEIAALLGTTPEECDKRFRSLRRIYIRLMKKKAMGKDIKWKYFSICEEFFKDCKPLSAVLEPWEDSKIRQLLNLYIDNINKFRDPNYLQKDVWKEIASQLHTTEYNCYHKFKSLKRTYINWLQRSRETGKLIKWTYHQYFEQIYYNYNPNVGPWDRNKIRVLINAYAEIAHMFKNPKFQKKELWREISRKVGESPSSCDRKFRNMKQTYLRLKMRFDMGRSITKWKYYKEFSSIFENESYSVTDDGQEIIYRAGEQDYVKELLNFYLENKDKFWDPLVKKKPLWRAIASKIGLTPGDCDKKFRNLKQTYLRMVDRKQLTGKSSTWPYYSYFERIYNNEPKLIKKECKHSCMDNVTLKEITSIVKNVHEIKDRDKFERLVKVMEDSNNIQRERNRILQALLDKK
;
A
#
# COMPACT_ATOMS: atom_id res chain seq x y z
N MET A 1 48.91 8.25 -16.05
CA MET A 1 47.58 8.39 -16.69
C MET A 1 47.11 6.97 -16.85
N ASP A 2 46.38 6.46 -15.85
CA ASP A 2 46.02 5.05 -15.81
C ASP A 2 44.51 4.92 -15.72
N ALA A 3 43.95 4.50 -16.85
CA ALA A 3 42.60 4.03 -16.99
C ALA A 3 42.62 2.51 -16.81
N ASN A 4 41.88 2.00 -15.82
CA ASN A 4 41.00 0.82 -15.90
C ASN A 4 40.79 0.23 -14.50
N ASN A 5 39.60 0.46 -13.95
CA ASN A 5 39.08 -0.39 -12.88
C ASN A 5 37.58 -0.60 -13.13
N THR A 6 37.24 -1.72 -13.77
CA THR A 6 35.87 -2.17 -14.05
C THR A 6 35.30 -2.83 -12.80
N HIS A 7 34.34 -2.17 -12.16
CA HIS A 7 33.64 -2.70 -11.00
C HIS A 7 32.51 -3.64 -11.44
N ASN A 8 32.72 -4.95 -11.23
CA ASN A 8 31.67 -5.97 -11.33
C ASN A 8 30.60 -5.73 -10.25
N GLN A 9 29.39 -5.36 -10.65
CA GLN A 9 28.21 -5.39 -9.78
C GLN A 9 27.40 -6.64 -10.12
N ASN A 10 27.48 -7.66 -9.25
CA ASN A 10 26.57 -8.81 -9.30
C ASN A 10 25.19 -8.39 -8.77
N TYR A 11 24.20 -8.34 -9.65
CA TYR A 11 22.78 -8.22 -9.28
C TYR A 11 22.16 -9.62 -9.20
N TRP A 12 21.67 -9.98 -8.01
CA TRP A 12 20.80 -11.15 -7.84
C TRP A 12 19.36 -10.74 -8.15
N PHE A 13 18.77 -11.32 -9.20
CA PHE A 13 17.34 -11.22 -9.48
C PHE A 13 16.63 -12.45 -8.92
N VAL A 14 15.63 -12.24 -8.06
CA VAL A 14 14.64 -13.26 -7.72
C VAL A 14 13.43 -13.02 -8.62
N VAL A 15 13.22 -13.91 -9.59
CA VAL A 15 12.04 -13.91 -10.47
C VAL A 15 10.89 -14.62 -9.75
N ARG A 16 9.71 -13.98 -9.70
CA ARG A 16 8.43 -14.63 -9.34
C ARG A 16 7.42 -14.39 -10.45
N ASP A 17 6.57 -15.39 -10.68
CA ASP A 17 5.69 -15.58 -11.83
C ASP A 17 4.39 -14.74 -11.85
N ASP A 18 4.29 -13.68 -11.05
CA ASP A 18 3.12 -12.82 -10.99
C ASP A 18 3.43 -11.41 -11.54
N HIS A 19 3.14 -11.19 -12.82
CA HIS A 19 3.20 -9.88 -13.48
C HIS A 19 2.13 -8.88 -12.97
N SER A 20 2.24 -8.47 -11.71
CA SER A 20 1.63 -7.27 -11.17
C SER A 20 2.70 -6.20 -10.95
N ASN A 21 2.66 -5.13 -11.74
CA ASN A 21 3.50 -3.96 -11.50
C ASN A 21 2.96 -3.19 -10.28
N VAL A 22 3.46 -3.52 -9.09
CA VAL A 22 3.28 -2.71 -7.88
C VAL A 22 4.44 -1.73 -7.77
N ILE A 23 4.15 -0.43 -7.90
CA ILE A 23 5.07 0.61 -7.46
C ILE A 23 5.05 0.60 -5.92
N PHE A 24 6.15 0.19 -5.31
CA PHE A 24 6.40 0.38 -3.89
C PHE A 24 6.43 1.88 -3.58
N SER A 25 5.38 2.39 -2.93
CA SER A 25 5.46 3.60 -2.13
C SER A 25 5.79 3.17 -0.70
N SER A 26 7.05 3.36 -0.32
CA SER A 26 7.51 3.23 1.06
C SER A 26 6.90 4.34 1.91
N ASN A 27 5.74 4.07 2.51
CA ASN A 27 5.29 4.57 3.81
C ASN A 27 3.84 4.15 4.07
N ASN A 28 3.65 3.04 4.79
CA ASN A 28 2.51 2.81 5.69
C ASN A 28 2.78 1.53 6.50
N PHE A 29 3.45 1.68 7.66
CA PHE A 29 3.31 0.72 8.74
C PHE A 29 2.22 1.25 9.68
N THR A 30 1.00 0.74 9.53
CA THR A 30 0.01 0.75 10.61
C THR A 30 0.37 -0.37 11.57
N ILE A 31 0.84 0.03 12.76
CA ILE A 31 1.01 -0.84 13.92
C ILE A 31 -0.40 -1.29 14.35
N GLN A 32 -0.71 -2.58 14.18
CA GLN A 32 -1.77 -3.22 14.95
C GLN A 32 -1.26 -3.39 16.38
N ASN A 33 -1.94 -2.78 17.34
CA ASN A 33 -1.77 -3.11 18.76
C ASN A 33 -2.43 -4.46 19.05
N PRO A 34 -1.85 -5.29 19.94
CA PRO A 34 -2.51 -6.49 20.43
C PRO A 34 -3.72 -6.12 21.31
N GLN A 35 -4.81 -6.86 21.13
CA GLN A 35 -6.01 -6.76 21.96
C GLN A 35 -5.72 -7.27 23.38
N ILE A 36 -6.18 -6.50 24.36
CA ILE A 36 -6.26 -6.89 25.77
C ILE A 36 -7.46 -7.83 25.92
N ALA A 37 -7.26 -8.97 26.58
CA ALA A 37 -8.30 -9.95 26.86
C ALA A 37 -9.32 -9.40 27.87
N GLY A 38 -10.61 -9.65 27.59
CA GLY A 38 -11.72 -9.47 28.54
C GLY A 38 -12.72 -8.39 28.14
N GLN A 39 -13.60 -8.70 27.19
CA GLN A 39 -14.95 -8.12 27.12
C GLN A 39 -15.82 -8.97 26.16
N GLU A 40 -16.89 -9.54 26.70
CA GLU A 40 -17.90 -10.31 25.98
C GLU A 40 -18.72 -9.41 25.03
N THR A 41 -18.74 -9.73 23.74
CA THR A 41 -19.67 -9.12 22.79
C THR A 41 -20.85 -10.05 22.54
N ARG A 42 -22.02 -9.66 23.06
CA ARG A 42 -23.33 -10.26 22.72
C ARG A 42 -23.70 -9.86 21.29
N TYR A 43 -23.99 -10.84 20.43
CA TYR A 43 -24.58 -10.63 19.12
C TYR A 43 -26.11 -10.65 19.23
N ILE A 44 -26.76 -9.60 18.72
CA ILE A 44 -28.18 -9.58 18.39
C ILE A 44 -28.27 -9.96 16.92
N VAL A 45 -29.01 -11.04 16.63
CA VAL A 45 -29.34 -11.50 15.28
C VAL A 45 -30.68 -10.88 14.92
N ASP A 46 -30.73 -10.15 13.81
CA ASP A 46 -31.97 -9.75 13.17
C ASP A 46 -31.95 -10.26 11.73
N THR A 47 -32.96 -11.05 11.38
CA THR A 47 -33.09 -11.80 10.13
C THR A 47 -34.22 -11.20 9.30
N THR A 48 -33.92 -10.77 8.07
CA THR A 48 -34.94 -10.65 7.03
C THR A 48 -34.42 -11.10 5.67
N GLU A 49 -35.26 -11.87 5.02
CA GLU A 49 -35.05 -12.80 3.91
C GLU A 49 -35.15 -12.13 2.53
N ASN A 50 -34.51 -12.75 1.53
CA ASN A 50 -35.05 -13.04 0.19
C ASN A 50 -33.94 -13.09 -0.87
N ARG A 51 -33.46 -14.29 -1.22
CA ARG A 51 -32.93 -14.58 -2.56
C ARG A 51 -33.25 -16.01 -2.96
N GLN A 52 -34.06 -16.13 -4.00
CA GLN A 52 -34.38 -17.36 -4.72
C GLN A 52 -33.15 -17.87 -5.48
N TYR A 53 -32.88 -19.18 -5.41
CA TYR A 53 -31.90 -19.85 -6.26
C TYR A 53 -32.60 -20.81 -7.22
N MET A 54 -32.17 -20.77 -8.48
CA MET A 54 -32.58 -21.69 -9.54
C MET A 54 -31.80 -23.00 -9.45
N GLN A 55 -32.52 -24.10 -9.66
CA GLN A 55 -32.09 -25.48 -9.74
C GLN A 55 -31.42 -25.79 -11.09
N VAL A 56 -30.30 -26.51 -11.09
CA VAL A 56 -29.70 -27.12 -12.28
C VAL A 56 -29.52 -28.61 -12.00
N ASP A 57 -30.20 -29.42 -12.81
CA ASP A 57 -30.32 -30.86 -12.64
C ASP A 57 -29.09 -31.65 -13.15
N SER A 58 -28.75 -32.67 -12.35
CA SER A 58 -28.27 -34.03 -12.66
C SER A 58 -27.26 -34.28 -13.80
N ILE A 59 -26.11 -34.83 -13.42
CA ILE A 59 -25.19 -35.62 -14.26
C ILE A 59 -25.47 -37.12 -13.99
N PRO A 60 -25.58 -38.01 -15.00
CA PRO A 60 -25.76 -39.45 -14.77
C PRO A 60 -24.49 -40.19 -14.34
N GLN A 61 -24.72 -41.25 -13.57
CA GLN A 61 -23.77 -42.18 -12.95
C GLN A 61 -22.94 -42.99 -13.96
N THR A 62 -21.66 -43.17 -13.61
CA THR A 62 -20.71 -44.13 -14.19
C THR A 62 -20.94 -45.54 -13.65
N LEU A 63 -21.04 -46.52 -14.55
CA LEU A 63 -21.00 -47.95 -14.24
C LEU A 63 -19.55 -48.45 -14.06
N HIS A 64 -19.40 -49.33 -13.08
CA HIS A 64 -18.23 -50.16 -12.80
C HIS A 64 -18.16 -51.35 -13.77
N GLU A 65 -16.97 -51.70 -14.24
CA GLU A 65 -16.56 -53.10 -14.47
C GLU A 65 -15.03 -53.25 -14.35
N GLU A 66 -14.62 -54.44 -13.93
CA GLU A 66 -13.35 -54.77 -13.25
C GLU A 66 -12.30 -55.43 -14.20
N PRO A 67 -11.13 -55.96 -13.74
CA PRO A 67 -9.81 -55.57 -14.22
C PRO A 67 -9.08 -56.63 -15.06
N THR A 68 -8.04 -56.20 -15.79
CA THR A 68 -6.95 -57.09 -16.26
C THR A 68 -5.58 -56.40 -16.20
N LYS A 69 -4.58 -57.26 -16.00
CA LYS A 69 -3.24 -57.02 -15.43
C LYS A 69 -2.20 -56.46 -16.42
N ASP A 70 -1.10 -56.01 -15.80
CA ASP A 70 0.28 -55.89 -16.30
C ASP A 70 0.58 -54.76 -17.29
N SER A 71 1.13 -53.63 -16.77
CA SER A 71 2.29 -53.01 -17.40
C SER A 71 3.06 -52.07 -16.46
N VAL A 72 4.36 -52.29 -16.49
CA VAL A 72 5.52 -51.66 -15.86
C VAL A 72 5.44 -50.12 -15.69
N VAL A 73 5.78 -49.70 -14.48
CA VAL A 73 6.03 -48.32 -14.06
C VAL A 73 7.29 -47.77 -14.73
N CYS A 74 7.15 -46.74 -15.55
CA CYS A 74 8.22 -45.80 -15.90
C CYS A 74 7.79 -44.40 -15.44
N LYS A 75 8.43 -43.91 -14.36
CA LYS A 75 8.34 -42.51 -13.93
C LYS A 75 9.11 -41.66 -14.94
N GLU A 76 8.39 -41.01 -15.87
CA GLU A 76 8.97 -39.95 -16.67
C GLU A 76 9.12 -38.68 -15.82
N THR A 77 10.38 -38.25 -15.74
CA THR A 77 10.82 -36.96 -15.22
C THR A 77 10.17 -35.82 -16.01
N ILE A 78 9.47 -34.94 -15.30
CA ILE A 78 8.94 -33.67 -15.82
C ILE A 78 10.08 -32.86 -16.43
N PRO A 79 10.08 -32.55 -17.74
CA PRO A 79 11.11 -31.72 -18.32
C PRO A 79 10.92 -30.27 -17.85
N VAL A 80 12.04 -29.63 -17.56
CA VAL A 80 12.18 -28.21 -17.28
C VAL A 80 11.41 -27.39 -18.31
N LYS A 81 10.58 -26.44 -17.87
CA LYS A 81 9.82 -25.52 -18.73
C LYS A 81 10.77 -24.72 -19.61
N ASP A 82 11.08 -25.22 -20.79
CA ASP A 82 11.63 -24.42 -21.88
C ASP A 82 10.59 -23.36 -22.24
N GLU A 83 10.96 -22.08 -22.15
CA GLU A 83 10.10 -21.00 -22.57
C GLU A 83 9.69 -21.20 -24.04
N ILE A 84 8.40 -21.43 -24.28
CA ILE A 84 7.86 -21.67 -25.61
C ILE A 84 8.14 -20.45 -26.50
N PHE A 85 9.15 -20.58 -27.38
CA PHE A 85 9.56 -19.53 -28.28
C PHE A 85 8.58 -19.38 -29.47
N TRP A 86 7.94 -18.21 -29.58
CA TRP A 86 6.99 -17.89 -30.65
C TRP A 86 7.69 -17.22 -31.84
N ASP A 87 8.29 -18.04 -32.70
CA ASP A 87 8.94 -17.59 -33.93
C ASP A 87 7.91 -17.15 -35.01
N LYS A 88 8.41 -16.72 -36.18
CA LYS A 88 7.54 -16.24 -37.26
C LYS A 88 6.68 -17.33 -37.86
N ASN A 89 7.20 -18.55 -37.97
CA ASN A 89 6.50 -19.66 -38.60
C ASN A 89 5.41 -20.21 -37.69
N LYS A 90 5.68 -20.31 -36.38
CA LYS A 90 4.72 -20.73 -35.36
C LYS A 90 3.57 -19.74 -35.20
N VAL A 91 3.84 -18.43 -35.28
CA VAL A 91 2.79 -17.40 -35.32
C VAL A 91 1.97 -17.49 -36.60
N LYS A 92 2.61 -17.73 -37.76
CA LYS A 92 1.89 -17.91 -39.03
C LYS A 92 1.01 -19.16 -38.98
N LEU A 93 1.56 -20.29 -38.52
CA LEU A 93 0.85 -21.56 -38.38
C LEU A 93 -0.34 -21.43 -37.41
N LEU A 94 -0.16 -20.77 -36.26
CA LEU A 94 -1.27 -20.47 -35.34
C LEU A 94 -2.42 -19.75 -36.04
N LEU A 95 -2.12 -18.69 -36.80
CA LEU A 95 -3.14 -17.94 -37.52
C LEU A 95 -3.75 -18.76 -38.67
N THR A 96 -2.95 -19.56 -39.39
CA THR A 96 -3.46 -20.46 -40.44
C THR A 96 -4.42 -21.52 -39.89
N LEU A 97 -4.06 -22.17 -38.77
CA LEU A 97 -4.91 -23.17 -38.12
C LEU A 97 -6.20 -22.55 -37.57
N CYS A 98 -6.13 -21.32 -37.05
CA CYS A 98 -7.32 -20.57 -36.65
C CYS A 98 -8.27 -20.26 -37.83
N LEU A 99 -7.75 -20.08 -39.06
CA LEU A 99 -8.59 -19.92 -40.25
C LEU A 99 -9.23 -21.24 -40.68
N GLN A 100 -8.48 -22.34 -40.57
CA GLN A 100 -8.93 -23.66 -40.99
C GLN A 100 -10.01 -24.24 -40.05
N ASN A 101 -9.90 -23.99 -38.75
CA ASN A 101 -10.84 -24.50 -37.73
C ASN A 101 -12.04 -23.57 -37.46
N GLY A 102 -12.06 -22.35 -38.01
CA GLY A 102 -13.09 -21.34 -37.76
C GLY A 102 -13.75 -20.84 -39.03
N HIS A 103 -14.91 -21.41 -39.39
CA HIS A 103 -15.78 -20.86 -40.42
C HIS A 103 -16.28 -19.46 -40.02
N ASN A 104 -15.75 -18.44 -40.71
CA ASN A 104 -16.11 -17.02 -40.66
C ASN A 104 -15.74 -16.24 -39.38
N SER A 105 -15.42 -14.95 -39.59
CA SER A 105 -15.01 -13.96 -38.59
C SER A 105 -15.95 -13.73 -37.41
N SER A 106 -17.13 -14.35 -37.40
CA SER A 106 -18.19 -14.12 -36.42
C SER A 106 -18.14 -15.11 -35.23
N THR A 107 -17.33 -16.17 -35.30
CA THR A 107 -17.26 -17.28 -34.33
C THR A 107 -15.88 -17.44 -33.68
N ILE A 108 -15.07 -16.37 -33.62
CA ILE A 108 -13.71 -16.38 -33.04
C ILE A 108 -13.69 -16.85 -31.57
N ASP A 109 -14.79 -16.68 -30.84
CA ASP A 109 -14.92 -17.11 -29.44
C ASP A 109 -15.23 -18.63 -29.31
N GLN A 110 -15.40 -19.35 -30.42
CA GLN A 110 -15.68 -20.80 -30.47
C GLN A 110 -14.48 -21.62 -30.99
N ILE A 111 -13.29 -21.01 -31.11
CA ILE A 111 -12.10 -21.74 -31.55
C ILE A 111 -11.75 -22.83 -30.53
N ASP A 112 -11.74 -24.08 -30.99
CA ASP A 112 -11.21 -25.18 -30.20
C ASP A 112 -9.68 -25.11 -30.19
N TRP A 113 -9.15 -24.70 -29.05
CA TRP A 113 -7.71 -24.54 -28.85
C TRP A 113 -6.99 -25.87 -28.64
N THR A 114 -7.70 -26.97 -28.38
CA THR A 114 -7.07 -28.27 -28.07
C THR A 114 -6.35 -28.85 -29.27
N GLU A 115 -7.01 -28.88 -30.44
CA GLU A 115 -6.43 -29.36 -31.70
C GLU A 115 -5.28 -28.45 -32.17
N ILE A 116 -5.48 -27.13 -32.11
CA ILE A 116 -4.48 -26.13 -32.51
C ILE A 116 -3.22 -26.25 -31.65
N ALA A 117 -3.39 -26.46 -30.34
CA ALA A 117 -2.29 -26.64 -29.40
C ALA A 117 -1.50 -27.92 -29.66
N ALA A 118 -2.19 -29.03 -29.98
CA ALA A 118 -1.56 -30.29 -30.36
C ALA A 118 -0.68 -30.12 -31.62
N LEU A 119 -1.18 -29.43 -32.63
CA LEU A 119 -0.44 -29.17 -33.89
C LEU A 119 0.73 -28.19 -33.72
N LEU A 120 0.65 -27.27 -32.75
CA LEU A 120 1.72 -26.29 -32.47
C LEU A 120 2.76 -26.80 -31.45
N GLY A 121 2.50 -27.95 -30.81
CA GLY A 121 3.30 -28.43 -29.69
C GLY A 121 3.31 -27.44 -28.53
N THR A 122 2.15 -26.91 -28.16
CA THR A 122 1.98 -25.97 -27.03
C THR A 122 0.73 -26.33 -26.23
N THR A 123 0.39 -25.55 -25.19
CA THR A 123 -0.88 -25.72 -24.47
C THR A 123 -1.99 -24.84 -25.07
N PRO A 124 -3.26 -25.24 -24.93
CA PRO A 124 -4.42 -24.45 -25.39
C PRO A 124 -4.43 -23.02 -24.83
N GLU A 125 -4.04 -22.84 -23.56
CA GLU A 125 -4.01 -21.54 -22.90
C GLU A 125 -2.96 -20.61 -23.51
N GLU A 126 -1.80 -21.14 -23.89
CA GLU A 126 -0.74 -20.34 -24.48
C GLU A 126 -1.08 -19.95 -25.93
N CYS A 127 -1.79 -20.82 -26.67
CA CYS A 127 -2.38 -20.49 -27.97
C CYS A 127 -3.40 -19.34 -27.87
N ASP A 128 -4.40 -19.46 -26.98
CA ASP A 128 -5.42 -18.43 -26.76
C ASP A 128 -4.79 -17.10 -26.33
N LYS A 129 -3.88 -17.14 -25.35
CA LYS A 129 -3.16 -15.97 -24.86
C LYS A 129 -2.34 -15.31 -25.96
N ARG A 130 -1.63 -16.08 -26.77
CA ARG A 130 -0.83 -15.57 -27.89
C ARG A 130 -1.73 -14.93 -28.95
N PHE A 131 -2.81 -15.61 -29.33
CA PHE A 131 -3.79 -15.12 -30.29
C PHE A 131 -4.42 -13.80 -29.83
N ARG A 132 -4.91 -13.72 -28.58
CA ARG A 132 -5.45 -12.49 -27.98
C ARG A 132 -4.41 -11.37 -27.97
N SER A 133 -3.15 -11.68 -27.69
CA SER A 133 -2.05 -10.71 -27.71
C SER A 133 -1.82 -10.14 -29.12
N LEU A 134 -1.71 -11.01 -30.14
CA LEU A 134 -1.56 -10.61 -31.54
C LEU A 134 -2.72 -9.74 -32.00
N ARG A 135 -3.96 -10.15 -31.68
CA ARG A 135 -5.18 -9.38 -31.98
C ARG A 135 -5.16 -7.98 -31.34
N ARG A 136 -4.77 -7.87 -30.06
CA ARG A 136 -4.65 -6.56 -29.37
C ARG A 136 -3.58 -5.66 -30.01
N ILE A 137 -2.43 -6.23 -30.41
CA ILE A 137 -1.36 -5.49 -31.06
C ILE A 137 -1.82 -5.01 -32.44
N TYR A 138 -2.41 -5.89 -33.24
CA TYR A 138 -2.97 -5.55 -34.55
C TYR A 138 -3.96 -4.39 -34.46
N ILE A 139 -4.93 -4.44 -33.54
CA ILE A 139 -5.94 -3.37 -33.41
C ILE A 139 -5.29 -2.02 -33.02
N ARG A 140 -4.27 -2.03 -32.13
CA ARG A 140 -3.52 -0.80 -31.81
C ARG A 140 -2.77 -0.25 -33.01
N LEU A 141 -2.23 -1.13 -33.85
CA LEU A 141 -1.52 -0.75 -35.06
C LEU A 141 -2.49 -0.22 -36.13
N MET A 142 -3.67 -0.83 -36.29
CA MET A 142 -4.72 -0.31 -37.17
C MET A 142 -5.12 1.13 -36.81
N LYS A 143 -5.24 1.45 -35.51
CA LYS A 143 -5.46 2.84 -35.07
C LYS A 143 -4.32 3.78 -35.49
N LYS A 144 -3.07 3.31 -35.49
CA LYS A 144 -1.93 4.09 -36.00
C LYS A 144 -1.97 4.27 -37.52
N LYS A 145 -2.34 3.21 -38.27
CA LYS A 145 -2.53 3.26 -39.74
C LYS A 145 -3.56 4.32 -40.12
N ALA A 146 -4.71 4.33 -39.42
CA ALA A 146 -5.79 5.30 -39.63
C ALA A 146 -5.36 6.75 -39.34
N MET A 147 -4.35 6.95 -38.48
CA MET A 147 -3.74 8.27 -38.23
C MET A 147 -2.63 8.61 -39.24
N GLY A 148 -2.50 7.87 -40.35
CA GLY A 148 -1.49 8.08 -41.38
C GLY A 148 -0.07 7.70 -40.98
N LYS A 149 0.11 6.90 -39.91
CA LYS A 149 1.44 6.47 -39.46
C LYS A 149 1.83 5.14 -40.09
N ASP A 150 3.08 5.06 -40.56
CA ASP A 150 3.67 3.83 -41.09
C ASP A 150 3.85 2.75 -39.99
N ILE A 151 3.68 1.49 -40.36
CA ILE A 151 3.68 0.34 -39.44
C ILE A 151 4.78 -0.65 -39.84
N LYS A 152 5.86 -0.66 -39.06
CA LYS A 152 7.02 -1.54 -39.26
C LYS A 152 6.96 -2.87 -38.48
N TRP A 153 5.76 -3.31 -38.07
CA TRP A 153 5.64 -4.52 -37.27
C TRP A 153 5.67 -5.77 -38.15
N LYS A 154 6.63 -6.67 -37.91
CA LYS A 154 6.91 -7.86 -38.74
C LYS A 154 5.74 -8.83 -38.94
N TYR A 155 4.74 -8.81 -38.07
CA TYR A 155 3.53 -9.64 -38.16
C TYR A 155 2.32 -8.88 -38.70
N PHE A 156 2.48 -7.60 -39.06
CA PHE A 156 1.36 -6.75 -39.43
C PHE A 156 0.66 -7.26 -40.69
N SER A 157 1.39 -7.63 -41.75
CA SER A 157 0.79 -8.15 -42.98
C SER A 157 0.02 -9.44 -42.75
N ILE A 158 0.59 -10.38 -41.98
CA ILE A 158 -0.05 -11.66 -41.65
C ILE A 158 -1.31 -11.44 -40.81
N CYS A 159 -1.23 -10.56 -39.81
CA CYS A 159 -2.37 -10.19 -39.00
C CYS A 159 -3.42 -9.41 -39.80
N GLU A 160 -3.01 -8.57 -40.76
CA GLU A 160 -3.91 -7.82 -41.63
C GLU A 160 -4.69 -8.76 -42.55
N GLU A 161 -4.02 -9.74 -43.15
CA GLU A 161 -4.67 -10.77 -43.96
C GLU A 161 -5.70 -11.59 -43.17
N PHE A 162 -5.39 -11.94 -41.91
CA PHE A 162 -6.27 -12.71 -41.03
C PHE A 162 -7.42 -11.88 -40.43
N PHE A 163 -7.12 -10.67 -39.92
CA PHE A 163 -8.07 -9.85 -39.17
C PHE A 163 -8.79 -8.80 -40.04
N LYS A 164 -8.49 -8.65 -41.34
CA LYS A 164 -9.20 -7.69 -42.23
C LYS A 164 -10.71 -7.97 -42.29
N ASP A 165 -11.09 -9.24 -42.36
CA ASP A 165 -12.49 -9.70 -42.50
C ASP A 165 -13.14 -9.97 -41.15
N CYS A 166 -12.32 -9.97 -40.09
CA CYS A 166 -12.82 -9.82 -38.75
C CYS A 166 -13.46 -8.45 -38.65
N LYS A 167 -14.81 -8.39 -38.82
CA LYS A 167 -15.60 -7.23 -38.38
C LYS A 167 -14.99 -6.86 -37.03
N PRO A 168 -14.42 -5.64 -36.89
CA PRO A 168 -13.95 -5.24 -35.58
C PRO A 168 -15.14 -5.51 -34.67
N LEU A 169 -14.95 -6.19 -33.54
CA LEU A 169 -15.96 -6.14 -32.49
C LEU A 169 -16.05 -4.65 -32.14
N SER A 170 -16.89 -3.93 -32.87
CA SER A 170 -17.16 -2.51 -32.74
C SER A 170 -17.69 -2.26 -31.33
N ALA A 171 -18.31 -3.29 -30.75
CA ALA A 171 -18.70 -3.35 -29.35
C ALA A 171 -17.54 -3.39 -28.31
N VAL A 172 -16.36 -3.92 -28.65
CA VAL A 172 -15.23 -4.04 -27.68
C VAL A 172 -14.26 -2.87 -27.74
N LEU A 173 -14.18 -2.16 -28.86
CA LEU A 173 -13.31 -1.00 -29.01
C LEU A 173 -14.03 0.17 -29.67
N GLU A 174 -15.24 0.43 -29.20
CA GLU A 174 -15.98 1.63 -29.53
C GLU A 174 -15.08 2.87 -29.31
N PRO A 175 -14.88 3.70 -30.34
CA PRO A 175 -14.16 4.96 -30.18
C PRO A 175 -14.87 5.83 -29.14
N TRP A 176 -14.14 6.21 -28.10
CA TRP A 176 -14.66 7.12 -27.08
C TRP A 176 -14.56 8.56 -27.58
N GLU A 177 -15.64 9.04 -28.18
CA GLU A 177 -15.81 10.44 -28.57
C GLU A 177 -15.86 11.37 -27.33
N ASP A 178 -15.50 12.64 -27.51
CA ASP A 178 -15.41 13.60 -26.40
C ASP A 178 -16.77 13.79 -25.69
N SER A 179 -17.86 13.84 -26.45
CA SER A 179 -19.25 13.88 -25.95
C SER A 179 -19.56 12.69 -25.05
N LYS A 180 -19.26 11.48 -25.53
CA LYS A 180 -19.48 10.22 -24.80
C LYS A 180 -18.63 10.14 -23.53
N ILE A 181 -17.40 10.68 -23.55
CA ILE A 181 -16.55 10.79 -22.36
C ILE A 181 -17.16 11.73 -21.33
N ARG A 182 -17.66 12.90 -21.75
CA ARG A 182 -18.31 13.84 -20.83
C ARG A 182 -19.56 13.23 -20.21
N GLN A 183 -20.37 12.53 -21.01
CA GLN A 183 -21.55 11.81 -20.53
C GLN A 183 -21.17 10.74 -19.50
N LEU A 184 -20.13 9.93 -19.76
CA LEU A 184 -19.61 8.96 -18.78
C LEU A 184 -19.21 9.61 -17.46
N LEU A 185 -18.52 10.75 -17.52
CA LEU A 185 -18.06 11.44 -16.32
C LEU A 185 -19.23 12.07 -15.54
N ASN A 186 -20.23 12.64 -16.21
CA ASN A 186 -21.46 13.12 -15.59
C ASN A 186 -22.22 11.99 -14.90
N LEU A 187 -22.49 10.89 -15.61
CA LEU A 187 -23.18 9.73 -15.04
C LEU A 187 -22.45 9.14 -13.83
N TYR A 188 -21.10 9.18 -13.84
CA TYR A 188 -20.31 8.78 -12.68
C TYR A 188 -20.48 9.75 -11.50
N ILE A 189 -20.50 11.06 -11.75
CA ILE A 189 -20.72 12.10 -10.73
C ILE A 189 -22.12 11.98 -10.14
N ASP A 190 -23.14 11.77 -10.97
CA ASP A 190 -24.54 11.63 -10.53
C ASP A 190 -24.72 10.39 -9.63
N ASN A 191 -23.99 9.32 -9.92
CA ASN A 191 -24.02 8.06 -9.16
C ASN A 191 -22.90 7.93 -8.10
N ILE A 192 -22.18 9.00 -7.80
CA ILE A 192 -20.99 8.93 -6.92
C ILE A 192 -21.33 8.54 -5.47
N ASN A 193 -22.55 8.85 -5.01
CA ASN A 193 -23.10 8.35 -3.75
C ASN A 193 -23.12 6.81 -3.74
N LYS A 194 -23.72 6.21 -4.76
CA LYS A 194 -23.84 4.75 -4.90
C LYS A 194 -22.45 4.10 -4.99
N PHE A 195 -21.47 4.73 -5.63
CA PHE A 195 -20.10 4.20 -5.68
C PHE A 195 -19.37 4.18 -4.32
N ARG A 196 -19.82 4.99 -3.35
CA ARG A 196 -19.18 5.15 -2.04
C ARG A 196 -19.94 4.47 -0.91
N ASP A 197 -21.23 4.21 -1.11
CA ASP A 197 -22.06 3.50 -0.16
C ASP A 197 -21.72 1.99 -0.19
N PRO A 198 -21.31 1.39 0.95
CA PRO A 198 -21.01 -0.04 1.04
C PRO A 198 -22.17 -0.96 0.67
N ASN A 199 -23.42 -0.46 0.74
CA ASN A 199 -24.62 -1.24 0.44
C ASN A 199 -24.83 -1.45 -1.07
N TYR A 200 -24.10 -0.72 -1.92
CA TYR A 200 -24.20 -0.84 -3.38
C TYR A 200 -22.99 -1.56 -3.95
N LEU A 201 -23.25 -2.56 -4.80
CA LEU A 201 -22.20 -3.19 -5.58
C LEU A 201 -21.79 -2.26 -6.72
N GLN A 202 -20.51 -1.88 -6.79
CA GLN A 202 -20.00 -1.01 -7.85
C GLN A 202 -20.28 -1.56 -9.25
N LYS A 203 -20.33 -2.89 -9.40
CA LYS A 203 -20.65 -3.57 -10.65
C LYS A 203 -22.04 -3.16 -11.17
N ASP A 204 -23.04 -3.08 -10.30
CA ASP A 204 -24.42 -2.75 -10.68
C ASP A 204 -24.52 -1.29 -11.13
N VAL A 205 -23.81 -0.39 -10.45
CA VAL A 205 -23.73 1.02 -10.85
C VAL A 205 -23.05 1.16 -12.22
N TRP A 206 -21.98 0.42 -12.48
CA TRP A 206 -21.35 0.41 -13.81
C TRP A 206 -22.27 -0.17 -14.89
N LYS A 207 -23.08 -1.18 -14.56
CA LYS A 207 -24.08 -1.75 -15.46
C LYS A 207 -25.17 -0.74 -15.82
N GLU A 208 -25.65 0.03 -14.86
CA GLU A 208 -26.61 1.13 -15.07
C GLU A 208 -26.03 2.19 -16.01
N ILE A 209 -24.81 2.66 -15.74
CA ILE A 209 -24.10 3.64 -16.58
C ILE A 209 -23.88 3.10 -18.00
N ALA A 210 -23.50 1.83 -18.12
CA ALA A 210 -23.25 1.18 -19.40
C ALA A 210 -24.51 1.09 -20.26
N SER A 211 -25.65 0.79 -19.64
CA SER A 211 -26.96 0.77 -20.30
C SER A 211 -27.30 2.14 -20.91
N GLN A 212 -27.03 3.23 -20.18
CA GLN A 212 -27.29 4.60 -20.66
C GLN A 212 -26.33 5.07 -21.76
N LEU A 213 -25.11 4.52 -21.79
CA LEU A 213 -24.11 4.84 -22.80
C LEU A 213 -24.13 3.87 -23.99
N HIS A 214 -25.06 2.92 -24.03
CA HIS A 214 -25.14 1.86 -25.03
C HIS A 214 -23.79 1.16 -25.25
N THR A 215 -23.09 0.82 -24.15
CA THR A 215 -21.79 0.13 -24.19
C THR A 215 -21.71 -0.91 -23.07
N THR A 216 -20.56 -1.55 -22.87
CA THR A 216 -20.38 -2.57 -21.82
C THR A 216 -19.90 -1.96 -20.51
N GLU A 217 -20.29 -2.57 -19.37
CA GLU A 217 -19.81 -2.20 -18.02
C GLU A 217 -18.27 -2.19 -17.96
N TYR A 218 -17.65 -3.16 -18.63
CA TYR A 218 -16.21 -3.29 -18.77
C TYR A 218 -15.61 -2.05 -19.48
N ASN A 219 -16.18 -1.64 -20.62
CA ASN A 219 -15.71 -0.47 -21.37
C ASN A 219 -15.80 0.81 -20.53
N CYS A 220 -16.94 1.04 -19.86
CA CYS A 220 -17.13 2.20 -18.98
C CYS A 220 -16.10 2.24 -17.85
N TYR A 221 -15.96 1.16 -17.09
CA TYR A 221 -15.02 1.06 -15.98
C TYR A 221 -13.57 1.27 -16.45
N HIS A 222 -13.16 0.61 -17.53
CA HIS A 222 -11.79 0.71 -18.03
C HIS A 222 -11.48 2.09 -18.60
N LYS A 223 -12.44 2.73 -19.29
CA LYS A 223 -12.27 4.10 -19.76
C LYS A 223 -12.12 5.06 -18.59
N PHE A 224 -13.00 4.98 -17.60
CA PHE A 224 -12.92 5.80 -16.40
C PHE A 224 -11.59 5.60 -15.66
N LYS A 225 -11.15 4.34 -15.49
CA LYS A 225 -9.86 4.00 -14.87
C LYS A 225 -8.68 4.60 -15.63
N SER A 226 -8.72 4.60 -16.96
CA SER A 226 -7.69 5.23 -17.80
C SER A 226 -7.66 6.76 -17.63
N LEU A 227 -8.84 7.41 -17.62
CA LEU A 227 -8.98 8.85 -17.37
C LEU A 227 -8.47 9.22 -15.97
N LYS A 228 -8.81 8.43 -14.94
CA LYS A 228 -8.31 8.58 -13.57
C LYS A 228 -6.78 8.52 -13.50
N ARG A 229 -6.16 7.55 -14.16
CA ARG A 229 -4.69 7.46 -14.21
C ARG A 229 -4.09 8.70 -14.87
N THR A 230 -4.70 9.18 -15.94
CA THR A 230 -4.27 10.37 -16.67
C THR A 230 -4.35 11.62 -15.79
N TYR A 231 -5.45 11.77 -15.04
CA TYR A 231 -5.63 12.84 -14.06
C TYR A 231 -4.54 12.82 -12.97
N ILE A 232 -4.25 11.65 -12.38
CA ILE A 232 -3.21 11.51 -11.36
C ILE A 232 -1.84 11.91 -11.92
N ASN A 233 -1.52 11.52 -13.16
CA ASN A 233 -0.28 11.93 -13.82
C ASN A 233 -0.21 13.45 -14.02
N TRP A 234 -1.33 14.08 -14.42
CA TRP A 234 -1.42 15.54 -14.53
C TRP A 234 -1.24 16.25 -13.19
N LEU A 235 -1.85 15.73 -12.11
CA LEU A 235 -1.65 16.24 -10.76
C LEU A 235 -0.18 16.16 -10.33
N GLN A 236 0.48 15.03 -10.60
CA GLN A 236 1.89 14.86 -10.28
C GLN A 236 2.77 15.85 -11.04
N ARG A 237 2.57 15.99 -12.35
CA ARG A 237 3.28 16.98 -13.18
C ARG A 237 3.03 18.42 -12.75
N SER A 238 1.80 18.75 -12.36
CA SER A 238 1.45 20.09 -11.85
C SER A 238 2.15 20.38 -10.52
N ARG A 239 2.27 19.39 -9.62
CA ARG A 239 3.02 19.53 -8.36
C ARG A 239 4.51 19.76 -8.59
N GLU A 240 5.08 19.15 -9.62
CA GLU A 240 6.50 19.29 -9.98
C GLU A 240 6.80 20.61 -10.69
N THR A 241 5.94 21.00 -11.63
CA THR A 241 6.17 22.18 -12.50
C THR A 241 5.53 23.47 -11.99
N GLY A 242 4.55 23.37 -11.07
CA GLY A 242 3.74 24.51 -10.62
C GLY A 242 2.74 25.05 -11.65
N LYS A 243 2.65 24.44 -12.85
CA LYS A 243 1.76 24.90 -13.93
C LYS A 243 0.33 24.41 -13.69
N LEU A 244 -0.65 25.23 -14.09
CA LEU A 244 -2.07 24.88 -14.09
C LEU A 244 -2.36 23.74 -15.07
N ILE A 245 -3.26 22.83 -14.68
CA ILE A 245 -3.66 21.68 -15.49
C ILE A 245 -4.65 22.15 -16.56
N LYS A 246 -4.22 22.19 -17.83
CA LYS A 246 -5.07 22.54 -18.99
C LYS A 246 -5.78 21.33 -19.62
N TRP A 247 -6.03 20.28 -18.85
CA TRP A 247 -6.65 19.06 -19.37
C TRP A 247 -8.17 19.21 -19.43
N THR A 248 -8.78 18.88 -20.57
CA THR A 248 -10.21 19.12 -20.86
C THR A 248 -11.17 18.50 -19.86
N TYR A 249 -10.81 17.36 -19.25
CA TYR A 249 -11.65 16.68 -18.26
C TYR A 249 -11.27 17.01 -16.80
N HIS A 250 -10.34 17.95 -16.58
CA HIS A 250 -9.84 18.27 -15.25
C HIS A 250 -10.98 18.64 -14.28
N GLN A 251 -11.93 19.47 -14.71
CA GLN A 251 -13.05 19.92 -13.89
C GLN A 251 -13.93 18.79 -13.35
N TYR A 252 -14.18 17.74 -14.15
CA TYR A 252 -14.97 16.59 -13.72
C TYR A 252 -14.24 15.81 -12.62
N PHE A 253 -12.93 15.63 -12.78
CA PHE A 253 -12.11 14.96 -11.78
C PHE A 253 -11.95 15.80 -10.51
N GLU A 254 -11.88 17.13 -10.61
CA GLU A 254 -11.98 17.99 -9.42
C GLU A 254 -13.30 17.76 -8.68
N GLN A 255 -14.42 17.65 -9.40
CA GLN A 255 -15.71 17.35 -8.79
C GLN A 255 -15.73 15.97 -8.11
N ILE A 256 -15.24 14.93 -8.81
CA ILE A 256 -15.21 13.55 -8.32
C ILE A 256 -14.37 13.40 -7.05
N TYR A 257 -13.19 14.03 -6.99
CA TYR A 257 -12.22 13.84 -5.90
C TYR A 257 -12.33 14.88 -4.80
N TYR A 258 -12.70 16.12 -5.11
CA TYR A 258 -12.64 17.23 -4.17
C TYR A 258 -14.00 17.84 -3.81
N ASN A 259 -15.03 17.74 -4.67
CA ASN A 259 -16.32 18.36 -4.38
C ASN A 259 -17.36 17.41 -3.80
N TYR A 260 -17.07 16.11 -3.72
CA TYR A 260 -18.03 15.16 -3.17
C TYR A 260 -17.70 14.79 -1.72
N ASN A 261 -18.00 15.70 -0.81
CA ASN A 261 -18.39 15.36 0.54
C ASN A 261 -19.40 16.44 0.94
N PRO A 262 -20.70 16.12 1.08
CA PRO A 262 -21.73 17.13 1.33
C PRO A 262 -21.47 17.94 2.61
N ASN A 263 -20.65 17.42 3.54
CA ASN A 263 -20.24 18.09 4.78
C ASN A 263 -18.75 18.49 4.85
N VAL A 264 -17.94 18.19 3.82
CA VAL A 264 -16.50 18.54 3.78
C VAL A 264 -16.18 19.13 2.42
N GLY A 265 -16.53 20.40 2.26
CA GLY A 265 -16.12 21.14 1.07
C GLY A 265 -14.59 21.15 0.90
N PRO A 266 -14.07 21.27 -0.33
CA PRO A 266 -12.63 21.34 -0.59
C PRO A 266 -11.95 22.35 0.33
N TRP A 267 -10.69 22.08 0.70
CA TRP A 267 -9.85 23.04 1.43
C TRP A 267 -9.61 24.27 0.57
N ASP A 268 -10.57 25.18 0.57
CA ASP A 268 -10.51 26.43 -0.17
C ASP A 268 -9.50 27.39 0.48
N ARG A 269 -9.27 28.51 -0.19
CA ARG A 269 -8.28 29.49 0.26
C ARG A 269 -8.64 30.11 1.61
N ASN A 270 -9.92 30.37 1.84
CA ASN A 270 -10.41 31.01 3.06
C ASN A 270 -10.30 30.04 4.24
N LYS A 271 -10.74 28.79 4.06
CA LYS A 271 -10.65 27.72 5.05
C LYS A 271 -9.20 27.41 5.44
N ILE A 272 -8.28 27.39 4.46
CA ILE A 272 -6.84 27.25 4.76
C ILE A 272 -6.33 28.45 5.56
N ARG A 273 -6.74 29.67 5.21
CA ARG A 273 -6.35 30.88 5.96
C ARG A 273 -6.87 30.84 7.40
N VAL A 274 -8.15 30.48 7.60
CA VAL A 274 -8.74 30.30 8.93
C VAL A 274 -7.98 29.23 9.72
N LEU A 275 -7.61 28.11 9.10
CA LEU A 275 -6.80 27.07 9.75
C LEU A 275 -5.43 27.58 10.20
N ILE A 276 -4.73 28.33 9.34
CA ILE A 276 -3.41 28.89 9.68
C ILE A 276 -3.52 29.89 10.82
N ASN A 277 -4.49 30.80 10.75
CA ASN A 277 -4.71 31.83 11.78
C ASN A 277 -5.13 31.20 13.12
N ALA A 278 -6.09 30.28 13.10
CA ALA A 278 -6.52 29.57 14.30
C ALA A 278 -5.38 28.77 14.94
N TYR A 279 -4.48 28.18 14.14
CA TYR A 279 -3.27 27.55 14.68
C TYR A 279 -2.29 28.58 15.25
N ALA A 280 -2.08 29.71 14.57
CA ALA A 280 -1.15 30.75 15.02
C ALA A 280 -1.51 31.30 16.41
N GLU A 281 -2.80 31.52 16.66
CA GLU A 281 -3.33 32.00 17.96
C GLU A 281 -2.93 31.09 19.13
N ILE A 282 -3.04 29.76 18.94
CA ILE A 282 -2.74 28.77 19.99
C ILE A 282 -1.41 28.03 19.76
N ALA A 283 -0.53 28.55 18.90
CA ALA A 283 0.71 27.87 18.50
C ALA A 283 1.64 27.63 19.70
N HIS A 284 1.59 28.50 20.70
CA HIS A 284 2.31 28.36 21.95
C HIS A 284 1.84 27.15 22.78
N MET A 285 0.53 26.93 22.86
CA MET A 285 -0.04 25.79 23.59
C MET A 285 0.41 24.46 22.98
N PHE A 286 0.64 24.41 21.65
CA PHE A 286 1.19 23.22 20.98
C PHE A 286 2.64 22.89 21.35
N LYS A 287 3.41 23.89 21.81
CA LYS A 287 4.79 23.71 22.30
C LYS A 287 4.81 23.24 23.74
N ASN A 288 3.82 23.64 24.54
CA ASN A 288 3.74 23.29 25.95
C ASN A 288 3.21 21.84 26.13
N PRO A 289 4.00 20.94 26.76
CA PRO A 289 3.63 19.54 26.92
C PRO A 289 2.41 19.31 27.84
N LYS A 290 2.03 20.30 28.65
CA LYS A 290 0.85 20.21 29.53
C LYS A 290 -0.45 20.10 28.75
N PHE A 291 -0.51 20.63 27.52
CA PHE A 291 -1.73 20.60 26.71
C PHE A 291 -1.79 19.35 25.82
N GLN A 292 -2.94 18.68 25.86
CA GLN A 292 -3.21 17.59 24.94
C GLN A 292 -3.49 18.12 23.54
N LYS A 293 -2.63 17.76 22.58
CA LYS A 293 -2.78 18.18 21.17
C LYS A 293 -4.15 17.85 20.56
N LYS A 294 -4.80 16.78 21.03
CA LYS A 294 -6.14 16.38 20.59
C LYS A 294 -7.18 17.46 20.90
N GLU A 295 -7.08 18.11 22.06
CA GLU A 295 -7.99 19.18 22.48
C GLU A 295 -7.73 20.47 21.70
N LEU A 296 -6.46 20.83 21.50
CA LEU A 296 -6.07 22.00 20.69
C LEU A 296 -6.60 21.89 19.25
N TRP A 297 -6.50 20.69 18.65
CA TRP A 297 -7.08 20.46 17.32
C TRP A 297 -8.60 20.47 17.32
N ARG A 298 -9.26 20.10 18.42
CA ARG A 298 -10.71 20.20 18.56
C ARG A 298 -11.15 21.66 18.59
N GLU A 299 -10.38 22.53 19.22
CA GLU A 299 -10.65 23.96 19.23
C GLU A 299 -10.49 24.61 17.85
N ILE A 300 -9.38 24.31 17.15
CA ILE A 300 -9.18 24.76 15.77
C ILE A 300 -10.30 24.25 14.85
N SER A 301 -10.70 23.00 15.01
CA SER A 301 -11.78 22.37 14.25
C SER A 301 -13.10 23.14 14.34
N ARG A 302 -13.47 23.63 15.54
CA ARG A 302 -14.66 24.47 15.73
C ARG A 302 -14.60 25.77 14.92
N LYS A 303 -13.43 26.41 14.82
CA LYS A 303 -13.23 27.64 14.03
C LYS A 303 -13.23 27.38 12.52
N VAL A 304 -12.66 26.25 12.09
CA VAL A 304 -12.47 25.93 10.67
C VAL A 304 -13.71 25.29 10.03
N GLY A 305 -14.60 24.68 10.82
CA GLY A 305 -15.76 23.93 10.31
C GLY A 305 -15.36 22.58 9.68
N GLU A 306 -14.29 21.97 10.18
CA GLU A 306 -13.72 20.71 9.68
C GLU A 306 -13.45 19.76 10.85
N SER A 307 -13.32 18.46 10.60
CA SER A 307 -12.98 17.53 11.69
C SER A 307 -11.57 17.79 12.26
N PRO A 308 -11.32 17.56 13.57
CA PRO A 308 -10.01 17.80 14.19
C PRO A 308 -8.86 17.05 13.49
N SER A 309 -9.13 15.82 13.04
CA SER A 309 -8.17 14.99 12.31
C SER A 309 -7.89 15.52 10.90
N SER A 310 -8.89 16.12 10.23
CA SER A 310 -8.72 16.80 8.93
C SER A 310 -7.84 18.04 9.07
N CYS A 311 -8.12 18.89 10.07
CA CYS A 311 -7.31 20.07 10.40
C CYS A 311 -5.86 19.71 10.69
N ASP A 312 -5.61 18.75 11.60
CA ASP A 312 -4.28 18.27 11.96
C ASP A 312 -3.52 17.75 10.74
N ARG A 313 -4.15 16.85 9.97
CA ARG A 313 -3.56 16.29 8.74
C ARG A 313 -3.21 17.39 7.73
N LYS A 314 -4.14 18.30 7.46
CA LYS A 314 -3.93 19.40 6.51
C LYS A 314 -2.79 20.30 6.94
N PHE A 315 -2.79 20.72 8.21
CA PHE A 315 -1.77 21.59 8.76
C PHE A 315 -0.39 20.92 8.76
N ARG A 316 -0.28 19.65 9.16
CA ARG A 316 0.98 18.90 9.09
C ARG A 316 1.57 18.83 7.68
N ASN A 317 0.74 18.58 6.67
CA ASN A 317 1.19 18.53 5.28
C ASN A 317 1.71 19.90 4.80
N MET A 318 1.05 20.98 5.22
CA MET A 318 1.48 22.36 4.95
C MET A 318 2.79 22.68 5.69
N LYS A 319 2.89 22.33 6.96
CA LYS A 319 4.12 22.47 7.77
C LYS A 319 5.30 21.73 7.14
N GLN A 320 5.09 20.49 6.68
CA GLN A 320 6.15 19.73 6.01
C GLN A 320 6.57 20.38 4.68
N THR A 321 5.63 21.01 3.97
CA THR A 321 5.95 21.79 2.77
C THR A 321 6.79 23.01 3.14
N TYR A 322 6.38 23.79 4.14
CA TYR A 322 7.16 24.90 4.67
C TYR A 322 8.58 24.49 5.05
N LEU A 323 8.75 23.44 5.87
CA LEU A 323 10.07 22.99 6.33
C LEU A 323 10.99 22.60 5.16
N ARG A 324 10.46 21.94 4.12
CA ARG A 324 11.24 21.63 2.90
C ARG A 324 11.66 22.89 2.14
N LEU A 325 10.78 23.88 2.07
CA LEU A 325 11.07 25.15 1.41
C LEU A 325 12.08 25.98 2.20
N LYS A 326 11.95 26.02 3.53
CA LYS A 326 12.89 26.66 4.44
C LYS A 326 14.28 26.04 4.35
N MET A 327 14.39 24.71 4.39
CA MET A 327 15.68 24.02 4.17
C MET A 327 16.34 24.39 2.83
N ARG A 328 15.55 24.51 1.74
CA ARG A 328 16.11 24.95 0.45
C ARG A 328 16.59 26.40 0.49
N PHE A 329 15.85 27.26 1.16
CA PHE A 329 16.20 28.67 1.33
C PHE A 329 17.49 28.83 2.14
N ASP A 330 17.62 28.11 3.26
CA ASP A 330 18.82 28.15 4.11
C ASP A 330 20.06 27.60 3.37
N MET A 331 19.88 26.76 2.35
CA MET A 331 20.93 26.30 1.42
C MET A 331 21.24 27.31 0.29
N GLY A 332 20.77 28.56 0.40
CA GLY A 332 21.01 29.63 -0.59
C GLY A 332 20.21 29.49 -1.89
N ARG A 333 19.20 28.60 -1.95
CA ARG A 333 18.33 28.49 -3.14
C ARG A 333 17.20 29.51 -3.04
N SER A 334 16.77 30.04 -4.18
CA SER A 334 15.70 31.04 -4.22
C SER A 334 14.42 30.52 -3.57
N ILE A 335 13.83 31.38 -2.75
CA ILE A 335 12.57 31.13 -2.06
C ILE A 335 11.46 30.86 -3.08
N THR A 336 10.74 29.76 -2.91
CA THR A 336 9.59 29.47 -3.77
C THR A 336 8.45 30.45 -3.49
N LYS A 337 7.70 30.86 -4.52
CA LYS A 337 6.47 31.67 -4.43
C LYS A 337 5.29 30.90 -3.79
N TRP A 338 5.53 30.19 -2.70
CA TRP A 338 4.47 29.48 -1.99
C TRP A 338 3.67 30.50 -1.18
N LYS A 339 2.40 30.65 -1.55
CA LYS A 339 1.48 31.67 -1.02
C LYS A 339 1.35 31.73 0.50
N TYR A 340 1.60 30.63 1.21
CA TYR A 340 1.49 30.55 2.68
C TYR A 340 2.83 30.64 3.40
N TYR A 341 3.92 30.92 2.67
CA TYR A 341 5.26 30.90 3.26
C TYR A 341 5.42 31.95 4.35
N LYS A 342 4.92 33.17 4.12
CA LYS A 342 5.08 34.29 5.06
C LYS A 342 4.36 34.01 6.38
N GLU A 343 3.16 33.45 6.33
CA GLU A 343 2.37 33.09 7.51
C GLU A 343 3.01 31.93 8.28
N PHE A 344 3.62 30.96 7.59
CA PHE A 344 4.38 29.92 8.28
C PHE A 344 5.70 30.44 8.87
N SER A 345 6.37 31.33 8.15
CA SER A 345 7.58 32.01 8.64
C SER A 345 7.26 32.79 9.91
N SER A 346 6.17 33.58 9.96
CA SER A 346 5.79 34.29 11.20
C SER A 346 5.45 33.34 12.36
N ILE A 347 4.81 32.20 12.10
CA ILE A 347 4.48 31.21 13.15
C ILE A 347 5.74 30.51 13.70
N PHE A 348 6.73 30.23 12.86
CA PHE A 348 7.85 29.35 13.21
C PHE A 348 9.19 30.07 13.41
N GLU A 349 9.38 31.27 12.88
CA GLU A 349 10.62 32.07 13.00
C GLU A 349 10.54 33.10 14.13
N ASN A 350 9.35 33.48 14.61
CA ASN A 350 9.23 34.32 15.79
C ASN A 350 9.56 33.50 17.06
N GLU A 351 10.74 33.76 17.63
CA GLU A 351 11.35 33.03 18.74
C GLU A 351 10.80 33.37 20.14
N SER A 352 10.01 34.43 20.25
CA SER A 352 9.41 34.89 21.51
C SER A 352 7.90 35.09 21.33
N TYR A 353 7.13 34.54 22.27
CA TYR A 353 5.76 34.94 22.52
C TYR A 353 5.61 35.16 24.03
N SER A 354 5.03 36.29 24.41
CA SER A 354 4.59 36.55 25.79
C SER A 354 3.14 36.09 25.91
N VAL A 355 2.84 35.35 26.98
CA VAL A 355 1.46 35.06 27.39
C VAL A 355 1.25 35.72 28.75
N THR A 356 0.24 36.57 28.85
CA THR A 356 -0.28 37.06 30.13
C THR A 356 -1.38 36.11 30.58
N ASP A 357 -1.07 35.27 31.56
CA ASP A 357 -2.02 34.40 32.27
C ASP A 357 -1.98 34.84 33.75
N ASP A 358 -3.13 35.20 34.32
CA ASP A 358 -3.29 35.64 35.72
C ASP A 358 -2.31 36.73 36.23
N GLY A 359 -1.97 37.70 35.37
CA GLY A 359 -1.13 38.84 35.75
C GLY A 359 0.38 38.55 35.86
N GLN A 360 0.83 37.35 35.49
CA GLN A 360 2.24 37.03 35.35
C GLN A 360 2.63 36.92 33.88
N GLU A 361 3.61 37.72 33.47
CA GLU A 361 4.18 37.69 32.12
C GLU A 361 5.14 36.50 31.99
N ILE A 362 4.68 35.41 31.37
CA ILE A 362 5.52 34.24 31.12
C ILE A 362 6.11 34.37 29.70
N ILE A 363 7.38 34.77 29.64
CA ILE A 363 8.16 34.87 28.41
C ILE A 363 8.65 33.46 28.02
N TYR A 364 8.09 32.88 26.97
CA TYR A 364 8.58 31.61 26.41
C TYR A 364 9.59 31.88 25.29
N ARG A 365 10.89 31.79 25.61
CA ARG A 365 11.96 31.77 24.60
C ARG A 365 12.08 30.38 23.99
N ALA A 366 11.89 30.27 22.68
CA ALA A 366 11.96 29.00 21.94
C ALA A 366 13.36 28.34 21.92
N GLY A 367 14.39 29.00 22.47
CA GLY A 367 15.76 28.50 22.55
C GLY A 367 16.25 28.01 23.93
N GLU A 368 15.55 28.28 25.03
CA GLU A 368 16.19 28.17 26.37
C GLU A 368 15.98 26.87 27.13
N GLN A 369 15.05 25.98 26.75
CA GLN A 369 14.96 24.63 27.36
C GLN A 369 14.58 23.58 26.32
N ASP A 370 15.58 23.04 25.61
CA ASP A 370 15.37 21.78 24.89
C ASP A 370 15.19 20.68 25.95
N TYR A 371 13.93 20.44 26.34
CA TYR A 371 13.57 19.41 27.33
C TYR A 371 14.16 18.04 26.98
N VAL A 372 14.48 17.79 25.69
CA VAL A 372 15.18 16.58 25.26
C VAL A 372 16.63 16.58 25.73
N LYS A 373 17.34 17.71 25.64
CA LYS A 373 18.69 17.83 26.22
C LYS A 373 18.66 17.68 27.73
N GLU A 374 17.69 18.28 28.42
CA GLU A 374 17.52 18.08 29.87
C GLU A 374 17.27 16.61 30.22
N LEU A 375 16.37 15.94 29.48
CA LEU A 375 16.09 14.51 29.63
C LEU A 375 17.36 13.66 29.43
N LEU A 376 18.16 13.98 28.40
CA LEU A 376 19.39 13.23 28.08
C LEU A 376 20.53 13.53 29.06
N ASN A 377 20.67 14.77 29.53
CA ASN A 377 21.61 15.13 30.60
C ASN A 377 21.27 14.41 31.90
N PHE A 378 20.00 14.43 32.31
CA PHE A 378 19.54 13.70 33.50
C PHE A 378 19.82 12.20 33.39
N TYR A 379 19.63 11.62 32.20
CA TYR A 379 19.98 10.22 31.96
C TYR A 379 21.48 9.96 32.08
N LEU A 380 22.32 10.84 31.53
CA LEU A 380 23.78 10.74 31.63
C LEU A 380 24.26 10.85 33.09
N GLU A 381 23.69 11.77 33.86
CA GLU A 381 24.00 11.97 35.29
C GLU A 381 23.57 10.77 36.17
N ASN A 382 22.52 10.07 35.78
CA ASN A 382 21.99 8.91 36.49
C ASN A 382 22.26 7.59 35.75
N LYS A 383 23.26 7.55 34.87
CA LYS A 383 23.51 6.42 33.97
C LYS A 383 23.62 5.10 34.72
N ASP A 384 24.40 5.07 35.81
CA ASP A 384 24.66 3.85 36.58
C ASP A 384 23.36 3.28 37.18
N LYS A 385 22.49 4.16 37.68
CA LYS A 385 21.16 3.78 38.22
C LYS A 385 20.21 3.28 37.13
N PHE A 386 20.32 3.78 35.91
CA PHE A 386 19.52 3.28 34.78
C PHE A 386 20.01 1.93 34.24
N TRP A 387 21.28 1.60 34.48
CA TRP A 387 21.93 0.36 34.05
C TRP A 387 21.81 -0.76 35.08
N ASP A 388 21.70 -0.41 36.37
CA ASP A 388 21.46 -1.38 37.43
C ASP A 388 20.11 -2.09 37.22
N PRO A 389 20.09 -3.42 36.98
CA PRO A 389 18.85 -4.18 36.80
C PRO A 389 18.01 -4.25 38.08
N LEU A 390 18.60 -4.01 39.26
CA LEU A 390 17.91 -4.02 40.55
C LEU A 390 17.17 -2.70 40.81
N VAL A 391 17.56 -1.62 40.13
CA VAL A 391 16.93 -0.30 40.29
C VAL A 391 15.70 -0.18 39.41
N LYS A 392 14.55 0.11 40.05
CA LYS A 392 13.32 0.47 39.33
C LYS A 392 13.53 1.81 38.62
N LYS A 393 13.31 1.84 37.30
CA LYS A 393 13.52 3.03 36.46
C LYS A 393 12.40 4.08 36.58
N LYS A 394 11.19 3.66 37.01
CA LYS A 394 10.01 4.54 37.11
C LYS A 394 10.21 5.72 38.08
N PRO A 395 10.79 5.56 39.28
CA PRO A 395 11.19 6.68 40.14
C PRO A 395 12.17 7.66 39.50
N LEU A 396 13.19 7.17 38.78
CA LEU A 396 14.16 8.02 38.09
C LEU A 396 13.47 8.89 37.03
N TRP A 397 12.60 8.28 36.22
CA TRP A 397 11.80 9.03 35.25
C TRP A 397 10.86 10.03 35.90
N ARG A 398 10.33 9.75 37.10
CA ARG A 398 9.47 10.68 37.85
C ARG A 398 10.21 11.93 38.31
N ALA A 399 11.47 11.80 38.71
CA ALA A 399 12.29 12.94 39.14
C ALA A 399 12.45 13.97 38.03
N ILE A 400 12.80 13.54 36.81
CA ILE A 400 12.95 14.44 35.67
C ILE A 400 11.61 14.88 35.06
N ALA A 401 10.61 13.99 35.03
CA ALA A 401 9.27 14.26 34.51
C ALA A 401 8.65 15.53 35.11
N SER A 402 8.78 15.68 36.43
CA SER A 402 8.25 16.84 37.16
C SER A 402 8.95 18.14 36.76
N LYS A 403 10.25 18.09 36.45
CA LYS A 403 11.06 19.24 36.04
C LYS A 403 10.78 19.68 34.61
N ILE A 404 10.59 18.73 33.68
CA ILE A 404 10.39 19.01 32.26
C ILE A 404 8.92 19.05 31.82
N GLY A 405 7.98 18.91 32.76
CA GLY A 405 6.54 18.98 32.50
C GLY A 405 5.98 17.81 31.67
N LEU A 406 6.57 16.62 31.79
CA LEU A 406 6.12 15.39 31.14
C LEU A 406 5.65 14.36 32.15
N THR A 407 4.92 13.33 31.72
CA THR A 407 4.69 12.17 32.58
C THR A 407 5.91 11.25 32.59
N PRO A 408 6.14 10.44 33.65
CA PRO A 408 7.25 9.49 33.69
C PRO A 408 7.23 8.50 32.53
N GLY A 409 6.02 8.11 32.07
CA GLY A 409 5.84 7.23 30.91
C GLY A 409 6.21 7.91 29.59
N ASP A 410 5.92 9.21 29.46
CA ASP A 410 6.32 9.99 28.29
C ASP A 410 7.83 10.19 28.22
N CYS A 411 8.50 10.41 29.36
CA CYS A 411 9.96 10.47 29.44
C CYS A 411 10.60 9.16 28.95
N ASP A 412 10.15 8.02 29.48
CA ASP A 412 10.62 6.68 29.07
C ASP A 412 10.37 6.41 27.59
N LYS A 413 9.14 6.66 27.12
CA LYS A 413 8.77 6.49 25.70
C LYS A 413 9.61 7.38 24.79
N LYS A 414 9.80 8.65 25.16
CA LYS A 414 10.63 9.59 24.41
C LYS A 414 12.07 9.11 24.34
N PHE A 415 12.66 8.68 25.45
CA PHE A 415 14.02 8.15 25.49
C PHE A 415 14.17 6.89 24.63
N ARG A 416 13.24 5.92 24.70
CA ARG A 416 13.25 4.73 23.83
C ARG A 416 13.19 5.08 22.34
N ASN A 417 12.35 6.04 21.97
CA ASN A 417 12.27 6.50 20.57
C ASN A 417 13.57 7.16 20.09
N LEU A 418 14.22 7.95 20.95
CA LEU A 418 15.52 8.55 20.67
C LEU A 418 16.59 7.46 20.53
N LYS A 419 16.60 6.46 21.42
CA LYS A 419 17.48 5.29 21.35
C LYS A 419 17.31 4.52 20.03
N GLN A 420 16.08 4.23 19.63
CA GLN A 420 15.83 3.53 18.36
C GLN A 420 16.26 4.37 17.14
N THR A 421 16.20 5.70 17.24
CA THR A 421 16.73 6.59 16.19
C THR A 421 18.25 6.53 16.14
N TYR A 422 18.92 6.56 17.29
CA TYR A 422 20.36 6.39 17.39
C TYR A 422 20.83 5.06 16.80
N LEU A 423 20.21 3.93 17.16
CA LEU A 423 20.58 2.60 16.64
C LEU A 423 20.53 2.57 15.11
N ARG A 424 19.43 3.06 14.51
CA ARG A 424 19.30 3.17 13.04
C ARG A 424 20.37 4.06 12.40
N MET A 425 20.85 5.09 13.11
CA MET A 425 21.91 5.97 12.63
C MET A 425 23.28 5.31 12.73
N VAL A 426 23.54 4.54 13.79
CA VAL A 426 24.75 3.73 13.93
C VAL A 426 24.83 2.69 12.82
N ASP A 427 23.76 1.94 12.56
CA ASP A 427 23.69 0.96 11.47
C ASP A 427 23.97 1.63 10.11
N ARG A 428 23.37 2.80 9.87
CA ARG A 428 23.62 3.57 8.65
C ARG A 428 25.06 4.07 8.55
N LYS A 429 25.66 4.52 9.66
CA LYS A 429 27.06 4.97 9.72
C LYS A 429 28.00 3.81 9.40
N GLN A 430 27.72 2.60 9.89
CA GLN A 430 28.47 1.39 9.55
C GLN A 430 28.36 1.02 8.07
N LEU A 431 27.18 1.17 7.47
CA LEU A 431 26.96 0.84 6.06
C LEU A 431 27.52 1.90 5.08
N THR A 432 27.43 3.19 5.42
CA THR A 432 27.68 4.29 4.48
C THR A 432 28.94 5.11 4.80
N GLY A 433 29.54 4.92 5.99
CA GLY A 433 30.67 5.70 6.48
C GLY A 433 30.35 7.16 6.86
N LYS A 434 29.14 7.67 6.59
CA LYS A 434 28.78 9.07 6.85
C LYS A 434 28.33 9.29 8.28
N SER A 435 28.92 10.29 8.95
CA SER A 435 28.48 10.75 10.28
C SER A 435 27.12 11.46 10.19
N SER A 436 26.29 11.28 11.22
CA SER A 436 24.96 11.89 11.29
C SER A 436 25.04 13.32 11.84
N THR A 437 24.30 14.26 11.25
CA THR A 437 24.12 15.64 11.75
C THR A 437 23.05 15.75 12.84
N TRP A 438 22.60 14.62 13.40
CA TRP A 438 21.53 14.62 14.39
C TRP A 438 22.01 15.22 15.72
N PRO A 439 21.36 16.28 16.25
CA PRO A 439 21.87 17.07 17.38
C PRO A 439 22.04 16.28 18.69
N TYR A 440 21.33 15.15 18.83
CA TYR A 440 21.39 14.30 20.02
C TYR A 440 22.37 13.13 19.88
N TYR A 441 23.05 13.00 18.75
CA TYR A 441 23.93 11.85 18.46
C TYR A 441 25.08 11.75 19.47
N SER A 442 25.72 12.87 19.83
CA SER A 442 26.82 12.91 20.80
C SER A 442 26.40 12.51 22.21
N TYR A 443 25.17 12.79 22.63
CA TYR A 443 24.63 12.33 23.90
C TYR A 443 24.55 10.80 23.94
N PHE A 444 24.02 10.19 22.88
CA PHE A 444 23.91 8.74 22.77
C PHE A 444 25.28 8.08 22.64
N GLU A 445 26.23 8.71 21.95
CA GLU A 445 27.62 8.28 21.97
C GLU A 445 28.19 8.30 23.39
N ARG A 446 27.96 9.34 24.20
CA ARG A 446 28.41 9.32 25.62
C ARG A 446 27.69 8.24 26.46
N ILE A 447 26.41 7.98 26.15
CA ILE A 447 25.64 6.93 26.84
C ILE A 447 26.19 5.53 26.51
N TYR A 448 26.56 5.25 25.25
CA TYR A 448 26.88 3.90 24.78
C TYR A 448 28.36 3.66 24.40
N ASN A 449 29.13 4.68 24.00
CA ASN A 449 30.56 4.53 23.62
C ASN A 449 31.50 4.31 24.81
N ASN A 450 31.07 4.56 26.05
CA ASN A 450 31.82 4.13 27.24
C ASN A 450 31.65 2.64 27.55
N GLU A 451 31.02 1.86 26.67
CA GLU A 451 31.22 0.42 26.66
C GLU A 451 32.62 0.15 26.08
N PRO A 452 33.57 -0.41 26.86
CA PRO A 452 34.47 -1.35 26.21
C PRO A 452 33.52 -2.35 25.57
N LYS A 453 33.60 -2.48 24.24
CA LYS A 453 32.99 -3.59 23.49
C LYS A 453 32.97 -4.78 24.45
N LEU A 454 31.80 -5.34 24.73
CA LEU A 454 31.70 -6.59 25.49
C LEU A 454 32.67 -7.59 24.86
N ILE A 455 33.90 -7.60 25.34
CA ILE A 455 34.77 -8.75 25.41
C ILE A 455 33.83 -9.71 26.12
N LYS A 456 33.41 -10.74 25.40
CA LYS A 456 32.84 -11.94 25.97
C LYS A 456 33.66 -12.22 27.22
N LYS A 457 33.11 -11.87 28.39
CA LYS A 457 33.77 -12.11 29.66
C LYS A 457 33.71 -13.62 29.77
N GLU A 458 34.77 -14.28 29.33
CA GLU A 458 35.13 -15.60 29.78
C GLU A 458 35.24 -15.48 31.29
N CYS A 459 34.13 -15.76 31.97
CA CYS A 459 34.15 -16.05 33.39
C CYS A 459 35.00 -17.31 33.52
N LYS A 460 36.24 -17.12 33.98
CA LYS A 460 37.05 -18.19 34.56
C LYS A 460 36.33 -18.67 35.82
N HIS A 461 35.32 -19.51 35.63
CA HIS A 461 34.88 -20.45 36.63
C HIS A 461 35.03 -21.83 35.99
N SER A 462 36.03 -22.55 36.48
CA SER A 462 36.24 -23.97 36.21
C SER A 462 34.96 -24.75 36.51
N CYS A 463 34.73 -25.78 35.69
CA CYS A 463 33.71 -26.83 35.80
C CYS A 463 32.32 -26.48 35.25
N MET A 464 32.16 -26.65 33.93
CA MET A 464 30.99 -27.32 33.30
C MET A 464 31.37 -27.58 31.83
N ASP A 465 31.37 -28.85 31.44
CA ASP A 465 31.91 -29.31 30.16
C ASP A 465 31.18 -28.69 28.96
N ASN A 466 31.94 -28.42 27.90
CA ASN A 466 31.44 -27.85 26.63
C ASN A 466 30.38 -28.75 25.94
N VAL A 467 30.31 -30.02 26.36
CA VAL A 467 29.30 -31.00 25.96
C VAL A 467 27.93 -30.64 26.54
N THR A 468 27.86 -30.29 27.82
CA THR A 468 26.62 -29.97 28.53
C THR A 468 25.97 -28.68 27.99
N LEU A 469 26.75 -27.69 27.56
CA LEU A 469 26.22 -26.45 27.00
C LEU A 469 25.60 -26.64 25.61
N LYS A 470 26.20 -27.50 24.78
CA LYS A 470 25.65 -27.87 23.47
C LYS A 470 24.38 -28.70 23.62
N GLU A 471 24.33 -29.60 24.59
CA GLU A 471 23.13 -30.37 24.93
C GLU A 471 22.01 -29.46 25.42
N ILE A 472 22.28 -28.52 26.33
CA ILE A 472 21.28 -27.56 26.81
C ILE A 472 20.74 -26.70 25.66
N THR A 473 21.62 -26.24 24.76
CA THR A 473 21.20 -25.44 23.59
C THR A 473 20.35 -26.27 22.61
N SER A 474 20.70 -27.54 22.43
CA SER A 474 19.94 -28.50 21.63
C SER A 474 18.56 -28.79 22.24
N ILE A 475 18.50 -28.99 23.56
CA ILE A 475 17.25 -29.21 24.31
C ILE A 475 16.36 -27.97 24.23
N VAL A 476 16.89 -26.76 24.39
CA VAL A 476 16.11 -25.51 24.30
C VAL A 476 15.55 -25.31 22.89
N LYS A 477 16.31 -25.66 21.84
CA LYS A 477 15.82 -25.66 20.46
C LYS A 477 14.70 -26.70 20.26
N ASN A 478 14.91 -27.93 20.69
CA ASN A 478 13.90 -28.99 20.62
C ASN A 478 12.61 -28.60 21.38
N VAL A 479 12.72 -27.99 22.56
CA VAL A 479 11.56 -27.52 23.33
C VAL A 479 10.82 -26.39 22.62
N HIS A 480 11.53 -25.49 21.95
CA HIS A 480 10.88 -24.45 21.12
C HIS A 480 10.17 -25.06 19.90
N GLU A 481 10.80 -26.01 19.22
CA GLU A 481 10.24 -26.70 18.06
C GLU A 481 9.01 -27.55 18.43
N ILE A 482 9.03 -28.22 19.58
CA ILE A 482 7.87 -28.95 20.13
C ILE A 482 6.75 -27.96 20.47
N LYS A 483 7.05 -26.83 21.11
CA LYS A 483 6.04 -25.82 21.47
C LYS A 483 5.40 -25.17 20.25
N ASP A 484 6.14 -24.98 19.18
CA ASP A 484 5.60 -24.43 17.94
C ASP A 484 4.83 -25.49 17.12
N ARG A 485 5.24 -26.77 17.19
CA ARG A 485 4.46 -27.90 16.66
C ARG A 485 3.12 -28.05 17.39
N ASP A 486 3.09 -27.96 18.72
CA ASP A 486 1.87 -28.04 19.52
C ASP A 486 0.89 -26.89 19.21
N LYS A 487 1.40 -25.68 18.94
CA LYS A 487 0.55 -24.56 18.51
C LYS A 487 -0.01 -24.78 17.11
N PHE A 488 0.79 -25.33 16.20
CA PHE A 488 0.37 -25.66 14.84
C PHE A 488 -0.70 -26.76 14.86
N GLU A 489 -0.51 -27.83 15.63
CA GLU A 489 -1.50 -28.91 15.79
C GLU A 489 -2.80 -28.40 16.41
N ARG A 490 -2.74 -27.52 17.41
CA ARG A 490 -3.95 -26.86 17.95
C ARG A 490 -4.68 -26.03 16.89
N LEU A 491 -3.94 -25.32 16.04
CA LEU A 491 -4.53 -24.53 14.96
C LEU A 491 -5.18 -25.43 13.89
N VAL A 492 -4.52 -26.51 13.51
CA VAL A 492 -5.06 -27.52 12.58
C VAL A 492 -6.34 -28.12 13.13
N LYS A 493 -6.35 -28.52 14.42
CA LYS A 493 -7.55 -29.05 15.07
C LYS A 493 -8.71 -28.06 15.08
N VAL A 494 -8.46 -26.79 15.39
CA VAL A 494 -9.48 -25.73 15.33
C VAL A 494 -10.03 -25.53 13.91
N MET A 495 -9.16 -25.62 12.89
CA MET A 495 -9.60 -25.54 11.48
C MET A 495 -10.44 -26.75 11.07
N GLU A 496 -10.07 -27.95 11.50
CA GLU A 496 -10.84 -29.18 11.24
C GLU A 496 -12.21 -29.14 11.92
N ASP A 497 -12.27 -28.70 13.18
CA ASP A 497 -13.52 -28.52 13.93
C ASP A 497 -14.43 -27.50 13.24
N SER A 498 -13.87 -26.36 12.80
CA SER A 498 -14.63 -25.35 12.04
C SER A 498 -15.16 -25.92 10.72
N ASN A 499 -14.36 -26.71 10.00
CA ASN A 499 -14.78 -27.35 8.75
C ASN A 499 -15.85 -28.44 8.99
N ASN A 500 -15.78 -29.16 10.11
CA ASN A 500 -16.80 -30.15 10.49
C ASN A 500 -18.13 -29.46 10.81
N ILE A 501 -18.11 -28.36 11.56
CA ILE A 501 -19.30 -27.55 11.84
C ILE A 501 -19.91 -27.04 10.53
N GLN A 502 -19.07 -26.60 9.58
CA GLN A 502 -19.56 -26.11 8.29
C GLN A 502 -20.16 -27.22 7.43
N ARG A 503 -19.55 -28.41 7.43
CA ARG A 503 -20.12 -29.61 6.78
C ARG A 503 -21.46 -30.01 7.40
N GLU A 504 -21.57 -29.97 8.72
CA GLU A 504 -22.81 -30.30 9.40
C GLU A 504 -23.90 -29.25 9.13
N ARG A 505 -23.56 -27.97 9.11
CA ARG A 505 -24.47 -26.90 8.67
C ARG A 505 -24.98 -27.15 7.25
N ASN A 506 -24.09 -27.53 6.34
CA ASN A 506 -24.48 -27.82 4.96
C ASN A 506 -25.38 -29.06 4.87
N ARG A 507 -25.12 -30.12 5.66
CA ARG A 507 -26.01 -31.29 5.75
C ARG A 507 -27.39 -30.93 6.27
N ILE A 508 -27.46 -30.13 7.34
CA ILE A 508 -28.74 -29.69 7.91
C ILE A 508 -29.50 -28.83 6.89
N LEU A 509 -28.81 -27.91 6.22
CA LEU A 509 -29.41 -27.10 5.14
C LEU A 509 -29.95 -27.99 4.02
N GLN A 510 -29.20 -29.01 3.60
CA GLN A 510 -29.64 -29.95 2.57
C GLN A 510 -30.87 -30.75 3.03
N ALA A 511 -30.84 -31.31 4.25
CA ALA A 511 -31.96 -32.06 4.80
C ALA A 511 -33.24 -31.22 4.99
N LEU A 512 -33.10 -29.90 5.18
CA LEU A 512 -34.23 -28.96 5.22
C LEU A 512 -34.76 -28.64 3.81
N LEU A 513 -33.88 -28.58 2.80
CA LEU A 513 -34.26 -28.39 1.41
C LEU A 513 -34.98 -29.63 0.85
N ASP A 514 -34.53 -30.84 1.22
CA ASP A 514 -35.11 -32.11 0.76
C ASP A 514 -36.46 -32.45 1.42
N LYS A 515 -36.89 -31.68 2.44
CA LYS A 515 -38.18 -31.84 3.14
C LYS A 515 -39.34 -31.02 2.54
N LYS A 516 -39.12 -30.37 1.40
CA LYS A 516 -40.17 -29.76 0.57
C LYS A 516 -40.50 -30.67 -0.61
#